data_AF-A0A520Z3U9-F1
#
_entry.id   AF-A0A520Z3U9-F1
#
_cell.length_a   1.000
_cell.length_b   1.000
_cell.length_c   1.000
_cell.angle_alpha   90.00
_cell.angle_beta   90.00
_cell.angle_gamma   90.00
#
_symmetry.space_group_name_H-M   'P 1'
#
loop_
_entity.id
_entity.type
_entity.pdbx_description
1 polymer ?
#
loop_
_entity_poly.entity_id
_entity_poly.type
_entity_poly.pdbx_seq_one_letter_code
_entity_poly.pdbx_strand_id
1 'polypeptide(L)'
;MKIRVINAGLIILSPFITRYFQELDLIENEKFINERSRNRAVYLLQYLVTNSLDHPEYLLALNKLLVGLPIESPLSPIAEPTEREIEIGTSLLQAVIGHWKALKNSSTMALQQTFLQREGILTLNDQDHTLRIEKKGVDVLLSSLPWGISIVKLPWMELPIFVEW
;
A
#
# COMPACT_ATOMS: atom_id res chain seq x y z
N MET A 1 17.26 4.36 -9.95
CA MET A 1 17.63 3.10 -9.25
C MET A 1 16.51 2.07 -9.38
N LYS A 2 16.79 0.76 -9.39
CA LYS A 2 15.76 -0.31 -9.46
C LYS A 2 15.77 -1.18 -8.22
N ILE A 3 14.58 -1.50 -7.69
CA ILE A 3 14.37 -2.22 -6.43
C ILE A 3 13.30 -3.28 -6.66
N ARG A 4 13.57 -4.53 -6.25
CA ARG A 4 12.56 -5.58 -6.25
C ARG A 4 11.67 -5.42 -5.02
N VAL A 5 10.36 -5.49 -5.24
CA VAL A 5 9.34 -5.48 -4.18
C VAL A 5 8.45 -6.71 -4.32
N ILE A 6 7.90 -7.20 -3.21
CA ILE A 6 7.02 -8.39 -3.17
C ILE A 6 5.57 -8.05 -2.81
N ASN A 7 5.30 -6.78 -2.53
CA ASN A 7 4.02 -6.24 -2.13
C ASN A 7 3.53 -5.18 -3.13
N ALA A 8 3.95 -5.27 -4.39
CA ALA A 8 3.67 -4.28 -5.44
C ALA A 8 2.17 -4.00 -5.59
N GLY A 9 1.34 -5.01 -5.30
CA GLY A 9 -0.10 -4.94 -5.35
C GLY A 9 -0.77 -4.02 -4.32
N LEU A 10 -0.04 -3.56 -3.31
CA LEU A 10 -0.47 -2.54 -2.35
C LEU A 10 -1.05 -1.29 -3.04
N ILE A 11 -0.56 -0.97 -4.24
CA ILE A 11 -1.08 0.08 -5.13
C ILE A 11 -2.62 0.05 -5.32
N ILE A 12 -3.24 -1.13 -5.31
CA ILE A 12 -4.71 -1.28 -5.45
C ILE A 12 -5.45 -0.54 -4.33
N LEU A 13 -4.83 -0.44 -3.14
CA LEU A 13 -5.43 0.21 -1.98
C LEU A 13 -5.29 1.73 -1.99
N SER A 14 -4.55 2.31 -2.94
CA SER A 14 -4.19 3.73 -2.95
C SER A 14 -5.35 4.72 -2.76
N PRO A 15 -6.56 4.54 -3.33
CA PRO A 15 -7.66 5.49 -3.09
C PRO A 15 -8.16 5.49 -1.64
N PHE A 16 -7.87 4.44 -0.88
CA PHE A 16 -8.33 4.26 0.50
C PHE A 16 -7.28 4.70 1.53
N ILE A 17 -6.01 4.87 1.13
CA ILE A 17 -4.90 5.11 2.07
C ILE A 17 -5.08 6.42 2.86
N THR A 18 -5.49 7.52 2.22
CA THR A 18 -5.68 8.80 2.93
C THR A 18 -6.72 8.67 4.03
N ARG A 19 -7.88 8.08 3.70
CA ARG A 19 -8.96 7.86 4.68
C ARG A 19 -8.54 6.87 5.78
N TYR A 20 -7.84 5.80 5.41
CA TYR A 20 -7.29 4.83 6.37
C TYR A 20 -6.43 5.52 7.43
N PHE A 21 -5.52 6.39 7.02
CA PHE A 21 -4.66 7.11 7.95
C PHE A 21 -5.39 8.19 8.75
N GLN A 22 -6.45 8.79 8.21
CA GLN A 22 -7.33 9.70 8.97
C GLN A 22 -8.07 8.96 10.08
N GLU A 23 -8.68 7.81 9.76
CA GLU A 23 -9.42 7.01 10.73
C GLU A 23 -8.51 6.43 11.84
N LEU A 24 -7.20 6.39 11.60
CA LEU A 24 -6.17 5.98 12.56
C LEU A 24 -5.51 7.14 13.31
N ASP A 25 -5.93 8.38 13.08
CA ASP A 25 -5.32 9.58 13.66
C ASP A 25 -3.82 9.72 13.34
N LEU A 26 -3.36 9.19 12.20
CA LEU A 26 -1.97 9.31 11.76
C LEU A 26 -1.72 10.58 10.94
N ILE A 27 -2.79 11.09 10.32
CA ILE A 27 -2.76 12.33 9.54
C ILE A 27 -3.88 13.28 9.97
N GLU A 28 -3.63 14.58 9.86
CA GLU A 28 -4.59 15.65 10.02
C GLU A 28 -4.37 16.66 8.88
N ASN A 29 -5.46 17.16 8.26
CA ASN A 29 -5.38 18.10 7.13
C ASN A 29 -4.43 17.63 6.01
N GLU A 30 -4.54 16.35 5.65
CA GLU A 30 -3.73 15.69 4.60
C GLU A 30 -2.21 15.64 4.88
N LYS A 31 -1.81 15.79 6.14
CA LYS A 31 -0.40 15.75 6.57
C LYS A 31 -0.22 14.82 7.76
N PHE A 32 0.91 14.11 7.81
CA PHE A 32 1.28 13.33 8.99
C PHE A 32 1.44 14.23 10.22
N ILE A 33 0.83 13.82 11.34
CA ILE A 33 0.87 14.61 12.57
C ILE A 33 2.26 14.65 13.21
N ASN A 34 3.11 13.67 12.91
CA ASN A 34 4.53 13.61 13.28
C ASN A 34 5.23 12.44 12.56
N GLU A 35 6.56 12.37 12.68
CA GLU A 35 7.37 11.30 12.09
C GLU A 35 7.08 9.91 12.68
N ARG A 36 6.65 9.82 13.95
CA ARG A 36 6.26 8.54 14.56
C ARG A 36 5.02 7.96 13.89
N SER A 37 4.03 8.79 13.56
CA SER A 37 2.84 8.40 12.80
C SER A 37 3.18 8.01 11.37
N ARG A 38 4.09 8.74 10.70
CA ARG A 38 4.58 8.38 9.36
C ARG A 38 5.32 7.05 9.37
N ASN A 39 6.20 6.81 10.35
CA ASN A 39 6.89 5.54 10.54
C ASN A 39 5.89 4.40 10.78
N ARG A 40 4.90 4.61 11.65
CA ARG A 40 3.85 3.60 11.92
C ARG A 40 3.03 3.27 10.67
N ALA A 41 2.72 4.27 9.85
CA ALA A 41 2.00 4.09 8.59
C ALA A 41 2.73 3.14 7.61
N VAL A 42 4.08 3.17 7.55
CA VAL A 42 4.86 2.24 6.71
C VAL A 42 4.54 0.78 7.06
N TYR A 43 4.58 0.46 8.35
CA TYR A 43 4.32 -0.87 8.87
C TYR A 43 2.86 -1.28 8.74
N LEU A 44 1.91 -0.37 8.98
CA LEU A 44 0.49 -0.66 8.84
C LEU A 44 0.09 -0.94 7.38
N LEU A 45 0.70 -0.24 6.41
CA LEU A 45 0.53 -0.61 5.00
C LEU A 45 1.03 -2.02 4.70
N GLN A 46 2.11 -2.47 5.34
CA GLN A 46 2.60 -3.84 5.17
C GLN A 46 1.67 -4.86 5.84
N TYR A 47 1.11 -4.49 6.98
CA TYR A 47 0.13 -5.30 7.68
C TYR A 47 -1.13 -5.52 6.83
N LEU A 48 -1.61 -4.51 6.09
CA LEU A 48 -2.71 -4.66 5.13
C LEU A 48 -2.42 -5.71 4.04
N VAL A 49 -1.15 -5.93 3.69
CA VAL A 49 -0.76 -6.88 2.64
C VAL A 49 -0.58 -8.30 3.20
N THR A 50 -0.08 -8.43 4.43
CA THR A 50 0.46 -9.71 4.93
C THR A 50 -0.12 -10.18 6.26
N ASN A 51 -0.88 -9.34 6.96
CA ASN A 51 -1.29 -9.53 8.36
C ASN A 51 -0.10 -9.80 9.31
N SER A 52 1.09 -9.31 8.97
CA SER A 52 2.31 -9.49 9.75
C SER A 52 3.17 -8.22 9.73
N LEU A 53 3.82 -7.93 10.85
CA LEU A 53 4.87 -6.90 10.96
C LEU A 53 6.29 -7.46 10.82
N ASP A 54 6.45 -8.78 10.77
CA ASP A 54 7.75 -9.45 10.68
C ASP A 54 8.28 -9.40 9.23
N HIS A 55 8.75 -8.22 8.83
CA HIS A 55 9.33 -7.99 7.52
C HIS A 55 10.62 -7.18 7.65
N PRO A 56 11.72 -7.62 7.00
CA PRO A 56 12.90 -6.80 6.91
C PRO A 56 12.62 -5.48 6.20
N GLU A 57 13.24 -4.39 6.68
CA GLU A 57 13.02 -3.04 6.19
C GLU A 57 13.25 -2.86 4.68
N TYR A 58 14.20 -3.62 4.10
CA TYR A 58 14.49 -3.57 2.67
C TYR A 58 13.30 -4.00 1.78
N LEU A 59 12.31 -4.71 2.34
CA LEU A 59 11.07 -5.07 1.64
C LEU A 59 10.02 -3.96 1.66
N LEU A 60 10.22 -2.90 2.44
CA LEU A 60 9.24 -1.82 2.67
C LEU A 60 9.44 -0.60 1.78
N ALA A 61 10.23 -0.73 0.70
CA ALA A 61 10.54 0.39 -0.21
C ALA A 61 9.28 1.06 -0.79
N LEU A 62 8.30 0.27 -1.25
CA LEU A 62 7.03 0.81 -1.76
C LEU A 62 6.24 1.53 -0.65
N ASN A 63 6.21 0.96 0.56
CA ASN A 63 5.52 1.54 1.72
C ASN A 63 6.11 2.90 2.07
N LYS A 64 7.45 3.02 2.12
CA LYS A 64 8.16 4.27 2.37
C LYS A 64 7.77 5.35 1.34
N LEU A 65 7.78 5.02 0.05
CA LEU A 65 7.34 5.96 -0.98
C LEU A 65 5.88 6.40 -0.81
N LEU A 66 4.98 5.46 -0.52
CA LEU A 66 3.56 5.76 -0.33
C LEU A 66 3.29 6.66 0.88
N VAL A 67 4.15 6.65 1.90
CA VAL A 67 4.06 7.58 3.05
C VAL A 67 4.91 8.85 2.87
N GLY A 68 5.55 9.03 1.71
CA GLY A 68 6.39 10.21 1.41
C GLY A 68 7.76 10.20 2.10
N LEU A 69 8.29 9.02 2.45
CA LEU A 69 9.66 8.88 2.96
C LEU A 69 10.64 8.53 1.84
N PRO A 70 11.85 9.12 1.84
CA PRO A 70 12.97 8.57 1.10
C PRO A 70 13.21 7.12 1.53
N ILE A 71 13.46 6.24 0.56
CA ILE A 71 13.67 4.81 0.82
C ILE A 71 14.84 4.51 1.76
N GLU A 72 15.82 5.43 1.85
CA GLU A 72 17.01 5.27 2.69
C GLU A 72 16.81 5.76 4.12
N SER A 73 15.64 6.35 4.40
CA SER A 73 15.27 6.79 5.74
C SER A 73 15.13 5.57 6.63
N PRO A 74 15.83 5.51 7.77
CA PRO A 74 15.74 4.37 8.68
C PRO A 74 14.34 4.30 9.30
N LEU A 75 13.84 3.08 9.51
CA LEU A 75 12.61 2.88 10.27
C LEU A 75 12.92 2.55 11.73
N SER A 76 12.08 3.07 12.61
CA SER A 76 12.07 2.67 14.01
C SER A 76 11.12 1.50 14.19
N PRO A 77 11.51 0.43 14.91
CA PRO A 77 10.59 -0.65 15.27
C PRO A 77 9.34 -0.10 15.97
N ILE A 78 8.20 -0.75 15.71
CA ILE A 78 6.94 -0.42 16.35
C ILE A 78 6.45 -1.61 17.19
N ALA A 79 5.59 -1.33 18.17
CA ALA A 79 4.80 -2.37 18.80
C ALA A 79 3.78 -2.93 17.80
N GLU A 80 3.28 -4.14 18.11
CA GLU A 80 2.20 -4.81 17.37
C GLU A 80 1.00 -3.88 17.11
N PRO A 81 0.24 -4.12 16.03
CA PRO A 81 -0.97 -3.35 15.77
C PRO A 81 -1.97 -3.54 16.91
N THR A 82 -2.61 -2.45 17.29
CA THR A 82 -3.73 -2.44 18.23
C THR A 82 -4.96 -3.09 17.59
N GLU A 83 -5.90 -3.55 18.42
CA GLU A 83 -7.18 -4.09 17.94
C GLU A 83 -7.90 -3.10 17.01
N ARG A 84 -7.92 -1.81 17.37
CA ARG A 84 -8.47 -0.73 16.53
C ARG A 84 -7.83 -0.69 15.13
N GLU A 85 -6.51 -0.81 15.04
CA GLU A 85 -5.80 -0.79 13.75
C GLU A 85 -6.12 -2.00 12.89
N ILE A 86 -6.25 -3.17 13.52
CA ILE A 86 -6.63 -4.42 12.86
C ILE A 86 -8.06 -4.32 12.33
N GLU A 87 -9.00 -3.80 13.13
CA GLU A 87 -10.40 -3.63 12.75
C GLU A 87 -10.58 -2.65 11.59
N ILE A 88 -9.92 -1.49 11.65
CA ILE A 88 -9.97 -0.48 10.58
C ILE A 88 -9.30 -1.03 9.31
N GLY A 89 -8.16 -1.72 9.44
CA GLY A 89 -7.49 -2.34 8.30
C GLY A 89 -8.32 -3.44 7.64
N THR A 90 -8.98 -4.27 8.46
CA THR A 90 -9.90 -5.31 7.97
C THR A 90 -11.10 -4.68 7.24
N SER A 91 -11.66 -3.62 7.82
CA SER A 91 -12.77 -2.87 7.22
C SER A 91 -12.40 -2.27 5.86
N LEU A 92 -11.17 -1.75 5.71
CA LEU A 92 -10.65 -1.28 4.42
C LEU A 92 -10.61 -2.40 3.37
N LEU A 93 -10.04 -3.56 3.73
CA LEU A 93 -9.93 -4.69 2.79
C LEU A 93 -11.32 -5.22 2.38
N GLN A 94 -12.28 -5.24 3.32
CA GLN A 94 -13.67 -5.58 3.03
C GLN A 94 -14.34 -4.55 2.11
N ALA A 95 -14.08 -3.26 2.30
CA ALA A 95 -14.58 -2.22 1.40
C ALA A 95 -14.04 -2.40 -0.04
N VAL A 96 -12.75 -2.72 -0.18
CA VAL A 96 -12.14 -3.03 -1.49
C VAL A 96 -12.84 -4.20 -2.17
N ILE A 97 -13.09 -5.29 -1.44
CA ILE A 97 -13.83 -6.45 -1.96
C ILE A 97 -15.27 -6.07 -2.35
N GLY A 98 -15.96 -5.31 -1.50
CA GLY A 98 -17.34 -4.88 -1.74
C GLY A 98 -17.49 -3.98 -2.96
N HIS A 99 -16.51 -3.10 -3.20
CA HIS A 99 -16.50 -2.24 -4.37
C HIS A 99 -16.06 -3.00 -5.64
N TRP A 100 -15.06 -3.88 -5.55
CA TRP A 100 -14.57 -4.67 -6.68
C TRP A 100 -15.39 -5.94 -6.87
N LYS A 101 -16.60 -5.78 -7.43
CA LYS A 101 -17.61 -6.85 -7.58
C LYS A 101 -17.12 -8.16 -8.23
N ALA A 102 -16.07 -8.11 -9.05
CA ALA A 102 -15.47 -9.31 -9.65
C ALA A 102 -14.84 -10.26 -8.61
N LEU A 103 -14.48 -9.76 -7.43
CA LEU A 103 -14.00 -10.58 -6.32
C LEU A 103 -15.13 -11.33 -5.60
N LYS A 104 -16.40 -11.02 -5.85
CA LYS A 104 -17.57 -11.72 -5.27
C LYS A 104 -17.42 -11.89 -3.75
N ASN A 105 -17.58 -13.10 -3.24
CA ASN A 105 -17.47 -13.46 -1.82
C ASN A 105 -16.04 -13.87 -1.42
N SER A 106 -15.02 -13.30 -2.07
CA SER A 106 -13.62 -13.55 -1.69
C SER A 106 -13.35 -13.08 -0.27
N SER A 107 -12.45 -13.75 0.42
CA SER A 107 -11.95 -13.30 1.72
C SER A 107 -10.90 -12.20 1.57
N THR A 108 -10.65 -11.44 2.64
CA THR A 108 -9.53 -10.49 2.72
C THR A 108 -8.19 -11.18 2.46
N MET A 109 -8.01 -12.41 2.95
CA MET A 109 -6.84 -13.23 2.69
C MET A 109 -6.68 -13.56 1.19
N ALA A 110 -7.77 -13.87 0.48
CA ALA A 110 -7.72 -14.12 -0.96
C ALA A 110 -7.33 -12.87 -1.76
N LEU A 111 -7.86 -11.70 -1.38
CA LEU A 111 -7.44 -10.40 -1.94
C LEU A 111 -5.93 -10.18 -1.71
N GLN A 112 -5.48 -10.36 -0.47
CA GLN A 112 -4.09 -10.18 -0.08
C GLN A 112 -3.14 -11.06 -0.90
N GLN A 113 -3.36 -12.38 -0.91
CA GLN A 113 -2.47 -13.33 -1.59
C GLN A 113 -2.50 -13.21 -3.12
N THR A 114 -3.67 -12.91 -3.69
CA THR A 114 -3.83 -12.90 -5.16
C THR A 114 -3.42 -11.58 -5.79
N PHE A 115 -3.70 -10.47 -5.11
CA PHE A 115 -3.61 -9.14 -5.70
C PHE A 115 -2.70 -8.18 -4.94
N LEU A 116 -2.47 -8.33 -3.63
CA LEU A 116 -1.59 -7.40 -2.89
C LEU A 116 -0.14 -7.92 -2.81
N GLN A 117 0.03 -9.23 -2.60
CA GLN A 117 1.33 -9.92 -2.56
C GLN A 117 1.82 -10.22 -3.98
N ARG A 118 2.21 -9.17 -4.69
CA ARG A 118 2.69 -9.23 -6.07
C ARG A 118 4.13 -8.79 -6.16
N GLU A 119 4.90 -9.56 -6.91
CA GLU A 119 6.24 -9.14 -7.28
C GLU A 119 6.19 -7.99 -8.27
N GLY A 120 7.15 -7.09 -8.12
CA GLY A 120 7.33 -5.98 -9.03
C GLY A 120 8.72 -5.37 -8.94
N ILE A 121 8.99 -4.47 -9.87
CA ILE A 121 10.20 -3.66 -9.93
C ILE A 121 9.79 -2.21 -9.75
N LEU A 122 10.22 -1.62 -8.64
CA LEU A 122 10.13 -0.20 -8.38
C LEU A 122 11.37 0.49 -8.95
N THR A 123 11.16 1.45 -9.83
CA THR A 123 12.21 2.28 -10.45
C THR A 123 12.07 3.70 -9.95
N LEU A 124 13.12 4.20 -9.27
CA LEU A 124 13.21 5.58 -8.81
C LEU A 124 13.92 6.43 -9.86
N ASN A 125 13.26 7.50 -10.31
CA ASN A 125 13.80 8.56 -11.15
C ASN A 125 13.61 9.93 -10.47
N ASP A 126 14.23 10.96 -11.05
CA ASP A 126 14.22 12.32 -10.49
C ASP A 126 12.89 13.07 -10.70
N GLN A 127 12.12 12.69 -11.72
CA GLN A 127 10.86 13.35 -12.09
C GLN A 127 9.62 12.55 -11.70
N ASP A 128 9.76 11.22 -11.65
CA ASP A 128 8.70 10.30 -11.30
C ASP A 128 9.27 8.96 -10.84
N HIS A 129 8.39 8.11 -10.31
CA HIS A 129 8.71 6.73 -10.03
C HIS A 129 7.86 5.82 -10.90
N THR A 130 8.37 4.64 -11.23
CA THR A 130 7.62 3.63 -11.96
C THR A 130 7.55 2.34 -11.15
N LEU A 131 6.35 1.78 -10.99
CA LEU A 131 6.15 0.47 -10.41
C LEU A 131 5.65 -0.47 -11.50
N ARG A 132 6.48 -1.44 -11.89
CA ARG A 132 6.10 -2.47 -12.85
C ARG A 132 5.79 -3.78 -12.13
N ILE A 133 4.57 -4.28 -12.30
CA ILE A 133 4.09 -5.49 -11.62
C ILE A 133 4.29 -6.70 -12.56
N GLU A 134 4.64 -7.85 -11.99
CA GLU A 134 4.68 -9.10 -12.73
C GLU A 134 3.27 -9.57 -13.10
N LYS A 135 3.03 -9.88 -14.38
CA LYS A 135 1.72 -10.30 -14.89
C LYS A 135 1.39 -11.74 -14.51
N LYS A 136 0.16 -11.98 -14.07
CA LYS A 136 -0.42 -13.31 -13.86
C LYS A 136 -1.80 -13.39 -14.52
N GLY A 137 -2.28 -14.60 -14.81
CA GLY A 137 -3.57 -14.81 -15.48
C GLY A 137 -4.78 -14.20 -14.76
N VAL A 138 -4.74 -14.13 -13.42
CA VAL A 138 -5.78 -13.51 -12.58
C VAL A 138 -5.93 -12.00 -12.81
N ASP A 139 -4.94 -11.35 -13.42
CA ASP A 139 -4.92 -9.91 -13.64
C ASP A 139 -5.97 -9.46 -14.66
N VAL A 140 -6.58 -10.39 -15.40
CA VAL A 140 -7.77 -10.12 -16.23
C VAL A 140 -8.91 -9.48 -15.42
N LEU A 141 -9.00 -9.75 -14.10
CA LEU A 141 -10.02 -9.16 -13.24
C LEU A 141 -9.81 -7.65 -12.98
N LEU A 142 -8.61 -7.12 -13.25
CA LEU A 142 -8.32 -5.68 -13.08
C LEU A 142 -9.07 -4.83 -14.11
N SER A 143 -9.51 -5.40 -15.24
CA SER A 143 -10.34 -4.67 -16.20
C SER A 143 -11.70 -4.26 -15.63
N SER A 144 -12.12 -4.86 -14.51
CA SER A 144 -13.35 -4.51 -13.80
C SER A 144 -13.08 -3.75 -12.49
N LEU A 145 -11.85 -3.30 -12.24
CA LEU A 145 -11.53 -2.50 -11.07
C LEU A 145 -12.24 -1.14 -11.21
N PRO A 146 -13.04 -0.70 -10.23
CA PRO A 146 -13.88 0.48 -10.41
C PRO A 146 -13.14 1.81 -10.17
N TRP A 147 -11.83 1.77 -9.92
CA TRP A 147 -10.97 2.94 -9.80
C TRP A 147 -9.68 2.78 -10.60
N GLY A 148 -9.06 3.90 -10.94
CA GLY A 148 -7.77 3.92 -11.62
C GLY A 148 -6.62 3.63 -10.65
N ILE A 149 -5.63 2.86 -11.12
CA ILE A 149 -4.39 2.58 -10.41
C ILE A 149 -3.14 2.93 -11.23
N SER A 150 -3.30 3.53 -12.41
CA SER A 150 -2.19 3.81 -13.34
C SER A 150 -1.24 4.92 -12.87
N ILE A 151 -1.74 5.85 -12.04
CA ILE A 151 -0.95 6.93 -11.46
C ILE A 151 -1.37 7.07 -10.00
N VAL A 152 -0.40 7.04 -9.09
CA VAL A 152 -0.63 7.27 -7.67
C VAL A 152 0.18 8.43 -7.13
N LYS A 153 -0.56 9.33 -6.50
CA LYS A 153 -0.05 10.54 -5.87
C LYS A 153 -0.90 10.84 -4.64
N LEU A 154 -0.41 10.43 -3.47
CA LEU A 154 -1.03 10.76 -2.19
C LEU A 154 -0.62 12.18 -1.75
N PRO A 155 -1.39 12.85 -0.88
CA PRO A 155 -1.22 14.29 -0.61
C PRO A 155 0.17 14.71 -0.12
N TRP A 156 0.86 13.83 0.61
CA TRP A 156 2.18 14.08 1.19
C TRP A 156 3.34 13.57 0.34
N MET A 157 3.09 12.92 -0.80
CA MET A 157 4.17 12.43 -1.66
C MET A 157 4.84 13.60 -2.39
N GLU A 158 6.14 13.51 -2.68
CA GLU A 158 6.87 14.51 -3.49
C GLU A 158 6.72 14.26 -4.99
N LEU A 159 6.84 13.01 -5.43
CA LEU A 159 6.70 12.58 -6.83
C LEU A 159 5.54 11.57 -6.98
N PRO A 160 4.91 11.46 -8.16
CA PRO A 160 3.93 10.41 -8.43
C PRO A 160 4.62 9.07 -8.72
N ILE A 161 3.85 7.98 -8.58
CA ILE A 161 4.22 6.65 -9.06
C ILE A 161 3.34 6.33 -10.27
N PHE A 162 3.96 6.11 -11.43
CA PHE A 162 3.32 5.51 -12.60
C PHE A 162 3.35 4.00 -12.49
N VAL A 163 2.22 3.36 -12.78
CA VAL A 163 2.01 1.94 -12.51
C VAL A 163 1.82 1.22 -13.84
N GLU A 164 2.73 0.30 -14.10
CA GLU A 164 2.69 -0.62 -15.23
C GLU A 164 2.23 -1.99 -14.72
N TRP A 165 0.91 -2.22 -14.75
CA TRP A 165 0.30 -3.49 -14.41
C TRP A 165 0.05 -4.36 -15.65
#